data_AF-A0A8K0N4P7-F1
#
_entry.id   AF-A0A8K0N4P7-F1
#
_cell.length_a   1.000
_cell.length_b   1.000
_cell.length_c   1.000
_cell.angle_alpha   90.00
_cell.angle_beta   90.00
_cell.angle_gamma   90.00
#
_symmetry.space_group_name_H-M   'P 1'
#
loop_
_entity.id
_entity.type
_entity.pdbx_description
1 polymer ?
#
loop_
_entity_poly.entity_id
_entity_poly.type
_entity_poly.pdbx_seq_one_letter_code
_entity_poly.pdbx_strand_id
1 'polypeptide(L)'
;MDTFYYVELMGISVEGFRMVEVLAADLQLDLAIGKEGVIVDSGTSVTQLVRPAYAMPGDAFKVGAMELRAASGGFSLFDMCYNIIEKMGVKVPTMVMHLDSRVSMPLLAENYLIPMDTKGTFYFAFVGTGGGMSIIDNI
;
A
#
# COMPACT_ATOMS: atom_id res chain seq x y z
N MET A 1 23.10 -6.72 -12.73
CA MET A 1 22.16 -6.84 -13.86
C MET A 1 20.85 -7.09 -13.17
N ASP A 2 20.12 -6.02 -12.94
CA ASP A 2 19.04 -6.02 -11.97
C ASP A 2 17.79 -6.44 -12.73
N THR A 3 17.45 -7.73 -12.61
CA THR A 3 16.23 -8.30 -13.17
C THR A 3 15.08 -7.96 -12.23
N PHE A 4 14.35 -6.90 -12.56
CA PHE A 4 13.09 -6.56 -11.90
C PHE A 4 11.92 -7.35 -12.48
N TYR A 5 10.99 -7.76 -11.63
CA TYR A 5 9.73 -8.38 -12.03
C TYR A 5 8.64 -7.31 -12.07
N TYR A 6 8.32 -6.83 -13.27
CA TYR A 6 7.30 -5.80 -13.46
C TYR A 6 5.89 -6.39 -13.47
N VAL A 7 4.96 -5.65 -12.90
CA VAL A 7 3.53 -5.93 -12.95
C VAL A 7 2.77 -4.67 -13.35
N GLU A 8 1.68 -4.85 -14.08
CA GLU A 8 0.82 -3.73 -14.49
C GLU A 8 -0.28 -3.51 -13.44
N LEU A 9 -0.04 -2.58 -12.53
CA LEU A 9 -1.00 -2.18 -11.49
C LEU A 9 -1.93 -1.09 -12.04
N MET A 10 -3.20 -1.44 -12.18
CA MET A 10 -4.25 -0.62 -12.79
C MET A 10 -5.07 0.19 -11.76
N GLY A 11 -4.72 0.12 -10.48
CA GLY A 11 -5.36 0.86 -9.40
C GLY A 11 -5.54 0.06 -8.13
N ILE A 12 -5.96 0.76 -7.07
CA ILE A 12 -6.17 0.19 -5.74
C ILE A 12 -7.60 0.53 -5.30
N SER A 13 -8.32 -0.44 -4.77
CA SER A 13 -9.59 -0.20 -4.07
C SER A 13 -9.39 -0.19 -2.57
N VAL A 14 -10.05 0.75 -1.90
CA VAL A 14 -10.19 0.80 -0.45
C VAL A 14 -11.67 0.82 -0.09
N GLU A 15 -12.12 -0.09 0.78
CA GLU A 15 -13.56 -0.27 1.11
C GLU A 15 -14.45 -0.45 -0.13
N GLY A 16 -13.93 -1.11 -1.17
CA GLY A 16 -14.62 -1.34 -2.43
C GLY A 16 -14.66 -0.15 -3.40
N PHE A 17 -14.12 1.01 -3.03
CA PHE A 17 -14.02 2.17 -3.92
C PHE A 17 -12.69 2.14 -4.67
N ARG A 18 -12.76 1.99 -5.99
CA ARG A 18 -11.59 1.90 -6.86
C ARG A 18 -11.03 3.27 -7.20
N MET A 19 -9.75 3.49 -6.91
CA MET A 19 -9.01 4.69 -7.29
C MET A 19 -8.33 4.44 -8.64
N VAL A 20 -8.84 5.03 -9.73
CA VAL A 20 -8.44 4.65 -11.12
C VAL A 20 -7.80 5.79 -11.89
N GLU A 21 -8.32 7.01 -11.77
CA GLU A 21 -8.03 8.07 -12.74
C GLU A 21 -6.60 8.63 -12.65
N VAL A 22 -5.93 8.48 -11.51
CA VAL A 22 -4.58 9.00 -11.28
C VAL A 22 -3.54 7.86 -11.24
N LEU A 23 -3.90 6.69 -10.70
CA LEU A 23 -2.96 5.57 -10.53
C LEU A 23 -2.38 4.99 -11.84
N ALA A 24 -3.21 4.76 -12.87
CA ALA A 24 -2.73 4.02 -14.05
C ALA A 24 -1.68 4.79 -14.87
N ALA A 25 -1.78 6.12 -14.94
CA ALA A 25 -0.81 6.95 -15.64
C ALA A 25 0.51 7.05 -14.87
N ASP A 26 0.44 7.24 -13.55
CA ASP A 26 1.62 7.37 -12.68
C ASP A 26 2.35 6.04 -12.42
N LEU A 27 1.74 4.91 -12.78
CA LEU A 27 2.28 3.55 -12.65
C LEU A 27 2.68 2.93 -13.99
N GLN A 28 2.66 3.68 -15.08
CA GLN A 28 3.03 3.16 -16.39
C GLN A 28 4.55 2.97 -16.48
N LEU A 29 4.96 1.82 -17.02
CA LEU A 29 6.36 1.53 -17.30
C LEU A 29 6.80 2.23 -18.59
N ASP A 30 7.86 3.04 -18.52
CA ASP A 30 8.53 3.52 -19.73
C ASP A 30 9.42 2.40 -20.28
N LEU A 31 8.90 1.70 -21.29
CA LEU A 31 9.57 0.60 -21.98
C LEU A 31 10.84 1.02 -22.74
N ALA A 32 10.99 2.30 -23.08
CA ALA A 32 12.15 2.79 -23.83
C ALA A 32 13.40 2.91 -22.96
N ILE A 33 13.21 3.27 -21.67
CA ILE A 33 14.30 3.47 -20.71
C ILE A 33 14.33 2.42 -19.59
N GLY A 34 13.30 1.57 -19.48
CA GLY A 34 13.16 0.57 -18.43
C GLY A 34 13.10 1.17 -17.03
N LYS A 35 12.49 2.36 -16.93
CA LYS A 35 12.29 3.10 -15.67
C LYS A 35 10.81 3.34 -15.46
N GLU A 36 10.48 3.67 -14.23
CA GLU A 36 9.08 3.83 -13.81
C GLU A 36 8.35 2.49 -13.78
N GLY A 37 7.04 2.52 -13.57
CA GLY A 37 6.26 1.31 -13.40
C GLY A 37 6.27 0.73 -11.98
N VAL A 38 5.75 -0.49 -11.88
CA VAL A 38 5.58 -1.21 -10.62
C VAL A 38 6.33 -2.53 -10.68
N ILE A 39 7.13 -2.80 -9.67
CA ILE A 39 7.84 -4.06 -9.50
C ILE A 39 7.28 -4.82 -8.31
N VAL A 40 7.48 -6.13 -8.30
CA VAL A 40 7.35 -6.95 -7.09
C VAL A 40 8.75 -7.22 -6.53
N ASP A 41 8.96 -6.92 -5.26
CA ASP A 41 10.24 -7.13 -4.58
C ASP A 41 10.02 -7.67 -3.17
N SER A 42 10.69 -8.77 -2.84
CA SER A 42 10.70 -9.34 -1.47
C SER A 42 11.86 -8.80 -0.62
N GLY A 43 12.72 -7.96 -1.20
CA GLY A 43 13.87 -7.34 -0.52
C GLY A 43 13.51 -6.05 0.23
N THR A 44 12.28 -5.55 0.08
CA THR A 44 11.79 -4.39 0.82
C THR A 44 11.10 -4.81 2.13
N SER A 45 10.63 -3.84 2.91
CA SER A 45 9.88 -4.10 4.15
C SER A 45 8.49 -3.46 4.16
N VAL A 46 8.10 -2.80 3.08
CA VAL A 46 6.85 -2.05 2.91
C VAL A 46 6.57 -1.88 1.42
N THR A 47 5.29 -1.82 1.05
CA THR A 47 4.90 -1.40 -0.29
C THR A 47 5.19 0.09 -0.46
N GLN A 48 5.94 0.44 -1.51
CA GLN A 48 6.32 1.81 -1.82
C GLN A 48 5.63 2.24 -3.09
N LEU A 49 4.78 3.26 -3.03
CA LEU A 49 4.12 3.78 -4.22
C LEU A 49 4.68 5.17 -4.52
N VAL A 50 4.90 5.47 -5.79
CA VAL A 50 5.20 6.86 -6.17
C VAL A 50 4.10 7.78 -5.63
N ARG A 51 4.47 8.96 -5.14
CA ARG A 51 3.54 9.86 -4.41
C ARG A 51 2.16 10.03 -5.06
N PRO A 52 2.03 10.23 -6.39
CA PRO A 52 0.72 10.34 -7.02
C PRO A 52 -0.16 9.08 -6.85
N ALA A 53 0.45 7.90 -6.93
CA ALA A 53 -0.21 6.61 -6.73
C ALA A 53 -0.47 6.28 -5.25
N TYR A 54 0.31 6.83 -4.33
CA TYR A 54 0.13 6.65 -2.88
C TYR A 54 -0.98 7.53 -2.29
N ALA A 55 -1.07 8.78 -2.73
CA ALA A 55 -1.86 9.81 -2.06
C ALA A 55 -3.34 9.41 -1.91
N MET A 56 -3.99 9.01 -3.01
CA MET A 56 -5.42 8.67 -2.98
C MET A 56 -5.73 7.41 -2.16
N PRO A 57 -5.04 6.25 -2.34
CA PRO A 57 -5.28 5.08 -1.52
C PRO A 57 -4.94 5.30 -0.04
N GLY A 58 -3.86 6.04 0.26
CA GLY A 58 -3.46 6.37 1.63
C GLY A 58 -4.49 7.23 2.35
N ASP A 59 -5.01 8.28 1.70
CA ASP A 59 -6.06 9.13 2.26
C ASP A 59 -7.37 8.35 2.45
N ALA A 60 -7.75 7.53 1.47
CA ALA A 60 -8.94 6.69 1.58
C ALA A 60 -8.83 5.67 2.72
N PHE A 61 -7.65 5.05 2.89
CA PHE A 61 -7.39 4.15 4.01
C PHE A 61 -7.52 4.89 5.35
N LYS A 62 -6.92 6.08 5.45
CA LYS A 62 -7.00 6.92 6.65
C LYS A 62 -8.44 7.28 7.01
N VAL A 63 -9.28 7.61 6.02
CA VAL A 63 -10.70 7.89 6.22
C VAL A 63 -11.46 6.63 6.67
N GLY A 64 -11.22 5.49 6.02
CA GLY A 64 -11.82 4.22 6.42
C GLY A 64 -11.39 3.75 7.82
N ALA A 65 -10.18 4.14 8.25
CA ALA A 65 -9.59 3.78 9.53
C ALA A 65 -9.88 4.79 10.65
N MET A 66 -10.80 5.75 10.47
CA MET A 66 -11.08 6.78 11.48
C MET A 66 -11.59 6.23 12.82
N GLU A 67 -12.19 5.04 12.83
CA GLU A 67 -12.61 4.35 14.05
C GLU A 67 -11.46 3.65 14.78
N LEU A 68 -10.31 3.49 14.11
CA LEU A 68 -9.11 2.95 14.73
C LEU A 68 -8.47 4.02 15.63
N ARG A 69 -8.14 3.63 16.85
CA ARG A 69 -7.42 4.52 17.76
C ARG A 69 -6.00 4.73 17.24
N ALA A 70 -5.63 5.98 16.95
CA ALA A 70 -4.25 6.32 16.62
C ALA A 70 -3.30 5.95 17.76
N ALA A 71 -2.16 5.33 17.43
CA ALA A 71 -1.12 4.99 18.38
C ALA A 71 -0.01 6.06 18.39
N SER A 72 0.42 6.45 19.59
CA SER A 72 1.56 7.35 19.79
C SER A 72 2.86 6.56 19.80
N GLY A 73 3.81 6.87 18.91
CA GLY A 73 5.12 6.21 18.88
C GLY A 73 5.66 5.87 17.49
N GLY A 74 5.20 6.57 16.45
CA GLY A 74 5.54 6.26 15.07
C GLY A 74 7.04 6.25 14.77
N PHE A 75 7.50 5.21 14.09
CA PHE A 75 8.76 5.26 13.35
C PHE A 75 8.61 6.31 12.23
N SER A 76 9.63 7.14 12.01
CA SER A 76 9.60 8.26 11.06
C SER A 76 9.27 7.88 9.60
N LEU A 77 9.28 6.59 9.25
CA LEU A 77 8.95 6.09 7.92
C LEU A 77 7.44 5.86 7.71
N PHE A 78 6.66 5.79 8.79
CA PHE A 78 5.24 5.43 8.72
C PHE A 78 4.36 6.59 9.16
N ASP A 79 3.53 7.09 8.24
CA ASP A 79 2.62 8.21 8.50
C ASP A 79 1.37 7.81 9.29
N MET A 80 1.05 6.51 9.34
CA MET A 80 -0.19 5.98 9.91
C MET A 80 0.08 4.80 10.85
N CYS A 81 -0.31 4.96 12.11
CA CYS A 81 -0.11 4.00 13.18
C CYS A 81 -1.37 3.87 14.04
N TYR A 82 -1.81 2.63 14.27
CA TYR A 82 -3.09 2.32 14.91
C TYR A 82 -2.90 1.33 16.06
N ASN A 83 -3.72 1.47 17.09
CA ASN A 83 -3.84 0.49 18.16
C ASN A 83 -5.02 -0.44 17.85
N ILE A 84 -4.70 -1.66 17.47
CA ILE A 84 -5.65 -2.72 17.14
C ILE A 84 -5.49 -3.82 18.19
N ILE A 85 -6.42 -3.86 19.14
CA ILE A 85 -6.46 -4.90 20.16
C ILE A 85 -7.43 -5.97 19.65
N GLU A 86 -6.95 -7.20 19.45
CA GLU A 86 -7.72 -8.34 18.88
C GLU A 86 -9.10 -8.54 19.54
N LYS A 87 -9.23 -8.21 20.83
CA LYS A 87 -10.48 -8.32 21.59
C LYS A 87 -11.55 -7.29 21.23
N MET A 88 -11.22 -6.25 20.47
CA MET A 88 -12.13 -5.14 20.16
C MET A 88 -12.96 -5.36 18.88
N GLY A 89 -12.76 -6.47 18.14
CA GLY A 89 -13.56 -6.78 16.95
C GLY A 89 -13.54 -5.66 15.90
N VAL A 90 -12.44 -4.92 15.82
CA VAL A 90 -12.35 -3.68 15.05
C VAL A 90 -12.24 -3.99 13.58
N LYS A 91 -13.04 -3.31 12.76
CA LYS A 91 -12.99 -3.44 11.30
C LYS A 91 -11.83 -2.62 10.76
N VAL A 92 -10.97 -3.27 9.98
CA VAL A 92 -9.89 -2.63 9.23
C VAL A 92 -10.38 -2.40 7.79
N PRO A 93 -10.02 -1.28 7.13
CA PRO A 93 -10.38 -1.04 5.74
C PRO A 93 -9.86 -2.14 4.81
N THR A 94 -10.74 -2.72 4.02
CA THR A 94 -10.41 -3.69 2.98
C THR A 94 -9.60 -3.04 1.86
N MET A 95 -8.59 -3.75 1.37
CA MET A 95 -7.75 -3.28 0.27
C MET A 95 -7.67 -4.32 -0.85
N VAL A 96 -7.72 -3.85 -2.10
CA VAL A 96 -7.59 -4.70 -3.30
C VAL A 96 -6.68 -4.02 -4.30
N MET A 97 -5.64 -4.72 -4.76
CA MET A 97 -4.86 -4.29 -5.91
C MET A 97 -5.49 -4.83 -7.19
N HIS A 98 -5.69 -3.99 -8.19
CA HIS A 98 -6.20 -4.39 -9.49
C HIS A 98 -5.06 -4.42 -10.48
N LEU A 99 -4.72 -5.60 -10.96
CA LEU A 99 -3.73 -5.78 -12.01
C LEU A 99 -4.42 -5.74 -13.39
N ASP A 100 -3.63 -5.65 -14.45
CA ASP A 100 -4.14 -5.81 -15.80
C ASP A 100 -4.83 -7.18 -16.01
N SER A 101 -5.52 -7.35 -17.14
CA SER A 101 -6.25 -8.56 -17.49
C SER A 101 -7.39 -8.89 -16.51
N ARG A 102 -7.89 -7.85 -15.81
CA ARG A 102 -9.01 -7.89 -14.85
C ARG A 102 -8.72 -8.77 -13.62
N VAL A 103 -7.46 -8.98 -13.27
CA VAL A 103 -7.09 -9.69 -12.05
C VAL A 103 -7.22 -8.75 -10.85
N SER A 104 -7.90 -9.21 -9.81
CA SER A 104 -8.02 -8.48 -8.53
C SER A 104 -7.38 -9.31 -7.43
N MET A 105 -6.45 -8.68 -6.72
CA MET A 105 -5.69 -9.28 -5.62
C MET A 105 -6.17 -8.64 -4.32
N PRO A 106 -7.14 -9.26 -3.61
CA PRO A 106 -7.52 -8.81 -2.28
C PRO A 106 -6.36 -9.04 -1.33
N LEU A 107 -6.06 -8.03 -0.51
CA LEU A 107 -5.00 -8.09 0.49
C LEU A 107 -5.59 -8.50 1.84
N LEU A 108 -4.92 -9.42 2.53
CA LEU A 108 -5.19 -9.67 3.94
C LEU A 108 -4.71 -8.48 4.76
N ALA A 109 -5.28 -8.27 5.94
CA ALA A 109 -4.85 -7.18 6.83
C ALA A 109 -3.36 -7.25 7.16
N GLU A 110 -2.83 -8.47 7.30
CA GLU A 110 -1.41 -8.77 7.50
C GLU A 110 -0.53 -8.19 6.38
N ASN A 111 -1.07 -8.03 5.17
CA ASN A 111 -0.34 -7.50 4.02
C ASN A 111 -0.19 -5.98 3.96
N TYR A 112 -0.90 -5.27 4.84
CA TYR A 112 -0.82 -3.80 4.89
C TYR A 112 -0.82 -3.24 6.31
N LEU A 113 -0.80 -4.10 7.34
CA LEU A 113 -0.65 -3.74 8.74
C LEU A 113 0.43 -4.59 9.41
N ILE A 114 1.58 -3.96 9.68
CA ILE A 114 2.71 -4.64 10.32
C ILE A 114 2.62 -4.44 11.84
N PRO A 115 2.65 -5.51 12.65
CA PRO A 115 2.72 -5.40 14.10
C PRO A 115 4.07 -4.84 14.53
N MET A 116 4.07 -3.75 15.30
CA MET A 116 5.29 -3.16 15.86
C MET A 116 5.62 -3.71 17.24
N ASP A 117 4.60 -4.03 18.02
CA ASP A 117 4.75 -4.53 19.38
C ASP A 117 3.67 -5.56 19.72
N THR A 118 3.86 -6.24 20.85
CA THR A 118 2.88 -7.18 21.41
C THR A 118 1.73 -6.49 22.13
N LYS A 119 1.69 -5.15 22.15
CA LYS A 119 0.67 -4.35 22.82
C LYS A 119 -0.46 -3.92 21.86
N GLY A 120 -0.39 -4.33 20.59
CA GLY A 120 -1.40 -4.07 19.58
C GLY A 120 -1.12 -2.85 18.72
N THR A 121 0.12 -2.36 18.64
CA THR A 121 0.49 -1.27 17.73
C THR A 121 0.75 -1.81 16.33
N PHE A 122 0.07 -1.28 15.31
CA PHE A 122 0.23 -1.66 13.91
C PHE A 122 0.53 -0.44 13.02
N TYR A 123 1.47 -0.61 12.08
CA TYR A 123 1.78 0.39 11.06
C TYR A 123 1.14 0.06 9.73
N PHE A 124 0.65 1.08 9.04
CA PHE A 124 0.24 0.93 7.65
C PHE A 124 1.45 0.73 6.75
N ALA A 125 1.55 -0.42 6.09
CA ALA A 125 2.74 -0.86 5.34
C ALA A 125 2.81 -0.31 3.91
N PHE A 126 2.24 0.87 3.68
CA PHE A 126 2.32 1.59 2.40
C PHE A 126 2.93 2.96 2.66
N VAL A 127 3.89 3.35 1.81
CA VAL A 127 4.55 4.65 1.90
C VAL A 127 4.64 5.33 0.54
N GLY A 128 4.56 6.66 0.54
CA GLY A 128 4.77 7.47 -0.65
C GLY A 128 6.25 7.78 -0.89
N THR A 129 6.80 7.35 -2.03
CA THR A 129 8.19 7.65 -2.42
C THR A 129 8.26 8.79 -3.44
N GLY A 130 9.34 9.58 -3.35
CA GLY A 130 9.71 10.57 -4.37
C GLY A 130 10.54 9.98 -5.52
N GLY A 131 10.84 8.68 -5.47
CA GLY A 131 11.51 7.96 -6.56
C GLY A 131 10.60 7.74 -7.76
N GLY A 132 11.18 7.28 -8.87
CA GLY A 132 10.44 7.05 -10.12
C GLY A 132 9.72 5.70 -10.19
N MET A 133 9.96 4.76 -9.27
CA MET A 133 9.45 3.37 -9.35
C MET A 133 8.61 3.03 -8.11
N SER A 134 7.52 2.29 -8.33
CA SER A 134 6.71 1.69 -7.26
C SER A 134 7.10 0.24 -7.02
N ILE A 135 6.99 -0.22 -5.78
CA ILE A 135 7.38 -1.54 -5.32
C ILE A 135 6.21 -2.13 -4.52
N ILE A 136 5.71 -3.28 -4.96
CA ILE A 136 4.79 -4.13 -4.20
C ILE A 136 5.64 -5.12 -3.39
N ASP A 137 5.47 -5.07 -2.08
CA ASP A 137 6.13 -5.94 -1.11
C ASP A 137 5.35 -7.25 -0.93
N ASN A 138 5.94 -8.23 -0.24
CA ASN A 138 5.35 -9.53 0.04
C ASN A 138 4.81 -9.69 1.48
N ILE A 139 4.93 -8.65 2.31
CA ILE A 139 4.25 -8.62 3.61
C ILE A 139 2.77 -8.83 3.42
#